data_AF-A0A946TLT3-F1
#
_entry.id   AF-A0A946TLT3-F1
#
_cell.length_a   1.000
_cell.length_b   1.000
_cell.length_c   1.000
_cell.angle_alpha   90.00
_cell.angle_beta   90.00
_cell.angle_gamma   90.00
#
_symmetry.space_group_name_H-M   'P 1'
#
loop_
_entity.id
_entity.type
_entity.pdbx_description
1 polymer ?
#
loop_
_entity_poly.entity_id
_entity_poly.type
_entity_poly.pdbx_seq_one_letter_code
_entity_poly.pdbx_strand_id
1 'polypeptide(L)' 'TIHARQRTFYIDLKESGHGKFFKVSEKSRGGQKTTIMFDSEDLEEFIKAFESMREFV' A
#
# COMPACT_ATOMS: atom_id res chain seq x y z
N THR A 1 6.98 -4.94 -4.45
CA THR A 1 8.00 -4.08 -3.83
C THR A 1 8.37 -2.97 -4.78
N ILE A 2 8.44 -1.73 -4.31
CA ILE A 2 8.77 -0.54 -5.10
C ILE A 2 9.95 0.15 -4.43
N HIS A 3 11.03 0.39 -5.17
CA HIS A 3 12.20 1.10 -4.66
C HIS A 3 12.17 2.55 -5.13
N ALA A 4 12.01 3.46 -4.18
CA ALA A 4 12.17 4.90 -4.38
C ALA A 4 13.46 5.37 -3.70
N ARG A 5 14.04 6.49 -4.16
CA ARG A 5 15.36 7.02 -3.75
C ARG A 5 15.82 6.62 -2.33
N GLN A 6 15.08 7.04 -1.30
CA GLN A 6 15.43 6.79 0.11
C GLN A 6 14.47 5.83 0.84
N ARG A 7 13.51 5.23 0.12
CA ARG A 7 12.39 4.48 0.69
C ARG A 7 12.06 3.25 -0.14
N THR A 8 11.73 2.15 0.53
CA THR A 8 11.16 0.96 -0.13
C THR A 8 9.72 0.79 0.31
N PHE A 9 8.81 0.67 -0.65
CA PHE A 9 7.40 0.40 -0.40
C PHE A 9 7.10 -1.08 -0.65
N TYR A 10 6.29 -1.65 0.24
CA TYR A 10 5.78 -3.02 0.15
C TYR A 10 4.26 -2.97 0.09
N ILE A 11 3.67 -3.75 -0.79
CA ILE A 11 2.23 -3.91 -0.92
C ILE A 11 1.98 -5.41 -0.86
N ASP A 12 1.21 -5.84 0.14
CA ASP A 12 0.95 -7.25 0.41
C ASP A 12 -0.57 -7.46 0.52
N LEU A 13 -1.11 -8.48 -0.16
CA LEU A 13 -2.44 -9.02 0.15
C LEU A 13 -2.30 -10.12 1.20
N LYS A 14 -3.15 -10.08 2.22
CA LYS A 14 -3.18 -11.02 3.35
C LYS A 14 -4.60 -11.48 3.61
N GLU A 15 -4.72 -12.57 4.36
CA GLU A 15 -6.00 -13.16 4.76
C GLU A 15 -5.94 -13.51 6.25
N SER A 16 -7.05 -13.28 6.95
CA SER A 16 -7.26 -13.61 8.35
C SER A 16 -8.62 -14.29 8.53
N GLY A 17 -8.96 -14.69 9.77
CA GLY A 17 -10.30 -15.18 10.09
C GLY A 17 -11.44 -14.16 9.86
N HIS A 18 -11.10 -12.88 9.68
CA HIS A 18 -12.05 -11.80 9.42
C HIS A 18 -12.12 -11.39 7.94
N GLY A 19 -11.45 -12.14 7.06
CA GLY A 19 -11.42 -11.86 5.62
C GLY A 19 -10.05 -11.39 5.12
N LYS A 20 -10.04 -10.83 3.90
CA LYS A 20 -8.85 -10.39 3.19
C LYS A 20 -8.61 -8.90 3.40
N PHE A 21 -7.35 -8.52 3.50
CA PHE A 21 -6.92 -7.15 3.70
C PHE A 21 -5.59 -6.93 2.99
N PHE A 22 -5.35 -5.71 2.53
CA PHE A 22 -4.07 -5.32 1.95
C PHE A 22 -3.28 -4.43 2.92
N LYS A 23 -1.97 -4.59 2.87
CA LYS A 23 -1.01 -3.88 3.72
C LYS A 23 -0.07 -3.09 2.85
N VAL A 24 0.04 -1.79 3.09
CA VAL A 24 1.04 -0.93 2.46
C VAL A 24 2.05 -0.52 3.52
N SER A 25 3.32 -0.78 3.27
CA SER A 25 4.40 -0.42 4.19
C SER A 25 5.45 0.45 3.52
N GLU A 26 5.84 1.55 4.14
CA GLU A 26 7.01 2.32 3.78
C GLU A 26 8.16 1.96 4.72
N LYS A 27 9.34 1.63 4.17
CA LYS A 27 10.57 1.45 4.93
C LYS A 27 11.59 2.49 4.49
N SER A 28 11.99 3.36 5.42
CA SER A 28 13.09 4.31 5.20
C SER A 28 14.45 3.61 5.25
N ARG A 29 15.48 4.24 4.67
CA ARG A 29 16.87 3.76 4.75
C ARG A 29 17.40 3.69 6.19
N GLY A 30 16.86 4.50 7.11
CA GLY A 30 17.15 4.47 8.54
C GLY A 30 16.49 3.32 9.31
N GLY A 31 15.81 2.41 8.61
CA GLY A 31 15.19 1.21 9.20
C GLY A 31 13.78 1.42 9.74
N GLN A 32 13.33 2.66 9.91
CA GLN A 32 11.96 2.96 10.32
C GLN A 32 10.97 2.44 9.28
N LYS A 33 9.98 1.66 9.75
CA LYS A 33 8.91 1.08 8.93
C LYS A 33 7.56 1.57 9.44
N THR A 34 6.82 2.24 8.59
CA THR A 34 5.40 2.57 8.82
C THR A 34 4.54 1.63 8.00
N THR A 35 3.32 1.39 8.47
CA THR A 35 2.39 0.46 7.83
C THR A 35 0.98 0.98 7.99
N ILE A 36 0.23 0.91 6.90
CA ILE A 36 -1.23 1.07 6.87
C ILE A 36 -1.85 -0.23 6.33
N MET A 37 -3.07 -0.51 6.76
CA MET A 37 -3.83 -1.70 6.37
C MET A 37 -5.24 -1.28 6.02
N PHE A 38 -5.83 -1.96 5.06
CA PHE A 38 -7.16 -1.70 4.54
C PHE A 38 -7.84 -3.01 4.20
N ASP A 39 -9.15 -3.07 4.38
CA ASP A 39 -9.91 -4.24 4.01
C ASP A 39 -9.97 -4.38 2.48
N SER A 40 -10.03 -5.61 1.98
CA SER A 40 -10.03 -5.84 0.54
C SER A 40 -11.24 -5.27 -0.19
N GLU A 41 -12.31 -4.98 0.56
CA GLU A 41 -13.55 -4.36 0.05
C GLU A 41 -13.30 -2.93 -0.44
N ASP A 42 -12.33 -2.20 0.13
CA ASP A 42 -11.99 -0.82 -0.25
C ASP A 42 -11.03 -0.74 -1.45
N LEU A 43 -10.60 -1.88 -2.00
CA LEU A 43 -9.53 -1.90 -3.02
C LEU A 43 -9.92 -1.12 -4.29
N GLU A 44 -11.20 -1.17 -4.67
CA GLU A 44 -11.71 -0.51 -5.87
C GLU A 44 -11.61 1.03 -5.74
N GLU A 45 -11.95 1.58 -4.58
CA GLU A 45 -11.83 3.00 -4.26
C GLU A 45 -10.36 3.46 -4.31
N PHE A 46 -9.44 2.62 -3.80
CA PHE A 46 -8.01 2.89 -3.90
C PHE A 46 -7.53 2.93 -5.34
N ILE A 47 -7.95 1.98 -6.18
CA ILE A 47 -7.58 1.94 -7.60
C ILE A 47 -8.07 3.22 -8.29
N LYS A 48 -9.33 3.59 -8.12
CA LYS A 48 -9.90 4.83 -8.67
C LYS A 48 -9.12 6.07 -8.23
N ALA A 49 -8.74 6.14 -6.95
CA ALA A 49 -7.93 7.24 -6.44
C ALA A 49 -6.56 7.31 -7.15
N PHE A 50 -5.86 6.17 -7.31
CA PHE A 50 -4.57 6.15 -8.03
C PHE A 50 -4.71 6.46 -9.52
N GLU A 51 -5.78 6.01 -10.18
CA GLU A 51 -6.06 6.34 -11.58
C GLU A 51 -6.29 7.84 -11.75
N SER A 52 -7.05 8.47 -10.85
CA SER A 52 -7.22 9.92 -10.86
C SER A 52 -5.88 10.65 -10.67
N MET A 53 -5.02 10.19 -9.75
CA MET A 53 -3.69 10.77 -9.55
C MET A 53 -2.81 10.63 -10.79
N ARG A 54 -2.90 9.53 -11.53
CA ARG A 54 -2.14 9.30 -12.76
C ARG A 54 -2.43 10.36 -13.83
N GLU A 55 -3.63 10.92 -13.89
CA GLU A 55 -3.96 11.99 -14.83
C GLU A 55 -3.24 13.31 -14.53
N PHE A 56 -2.74 13.48 -13.30
CA PHE A 56 -2.05 14.70 -12.86
C PHE A 56 -0.52 14.63 -12.93
N VAL A 57 0.05 13.46 -13.26
CA VAL A 57 1.51 13.23 -13.31
C VAL A 57 1.94 13.02 -14.76
#